data_AF-A0A7S1EB71-F1
#
_entry.id   AF-A0A7S1EB71-F1
#
_cell.length_a   1.000
_cell.length_b   1.000
_cell.length_c   1.000
_cell.angle_alpha   90.00
_cell.angle_beta   90.00
_cell.angle_gamma   90.00
#
_symmetry.space_group_name_H-M   'P 1'
#
loop_
_entity.id
_entity.type
_entity.pdbx_description
1 polymer ?
#
loop_
_entity_poly.entity_id
_entity_poly.type
_entity_poly.pdbx_seq_one_letter_code
_entity_poly.pdbx_strand_id
1 'polypeptide(L)'
;MSYNEAERALIICSDADGGSYDLYEIPKEGRTNDSAESKRGIGIAACFVARNRFAVLDKSKQILVKNLNNEVTKKLAPPHPTTDLIFYAGTGMLLCRSEDKMTLFDLQQKRAMGELTCQNVKYVLWAADMKHVAFISKHSVILARREAQKLEHLCTTHETIRVKSAAFDESGVLLYSTLNHLKYCLPTGDSGIIRTLQAPVYLCKVIANKVHCLDREGNVKVLSVDNTEYTFKMALTERKHDEVLRIIKRSKLCGQSIIGYLQKKGFPEVALHFVKDEKTRFNLAIECGNIEVALASANNLDDKDCWHKLGVEALRQGNHQIVEFSYQKTKDFERLSFLYLITGNMDKLHKMLKIAEMRGDVMGRFHNALYLGEVEERVRILREMHQPALALLAAQTHGLSSVADEIRPGVAEDQQGACEPLPSAKLLFPPTPITREHNWPLLRVSKGYFDGPAAAADADEGVADVEGDIG
;
A
#
# COMPACT_ATOMS: atom_id res chain seq x y z
N MET A 1 1.59 7.83 39.93
CA MET A 1 2.55 8.91 40.19
C MET A 1 2.31 10.02 39.19
N SER A 2 2.27 11.29 39.62
CA SER A 2 2.12 12.47 38.78
C SER A 2 3.13 13.52 39.26
N TYR A 3 3.95 14.05 38.36
CA TYR A 3 4.97 15.05 38.67
C TYR A 3 4.60 16.38 38.03
N ASN A 4 4.79 17.47 38.77
CA ASN A 4 4.59 18.83 38.31
C ASN A 4 5.92 19.57 38.34
N GLU A 5 6.45 19.88 37.16
CA GLU A 5 7.75 20.52 37.01
C GLU A 5 7.78 21.97 37.49
N ALA A 6 6.67 22.71 37.35
CA ALA A 6 6.61 24.13 37.67
C ALA A 6 6.83 24.41 39.16
N GLU A 7 6.19 23.60 40.01
CA GLU A 7 6.25 23.72 41.47
C GLU A 7 7.10 22.61 42.12
N ARG A 8 7.78 21.79 41.29
CA ARG A 8 8.57 20.62 41.71
C ARG A 8 7.83 19.74 42.71
N ALA A 9 6.55 19.49 42.45
CA ALA A 9 5.69 18.73 43.34
C ALA A 9 5.42 17.33 42.76
N LEU A 10 5.34 16.33 43.64
CA LEU A 10 5.13 14.94 43.28
C LEU A 10 3.89 14.41 44.01
N ILE A 11 2.97 13.82 43.26
CA ILE A 11 1.83 13.07 43.81
C ILE A 11 2.08 11.59 43.59
N ILE A 12 2.09 10.83 44.68
CA ILE A 12 2.13 9.38 44.67
C ILE A 12 0.76 8.88 45.12
N CYS A 13 0.13 8.01 44.32
CA CYS A 13 -1.11 7.35 44.70
C CYS A 13 -0.77 5.92 45.12
N SER A 14 -1.40 5.47 46.19
CA SER A 14 -1.29 4.11 46.72
C SER A 14 -2.68 3.50 46.78
N ASP A 15 -2.82 2.28 46.27
CA ASP A 15 -4.08 1.52 46.31
C ASP A 15 -4.34 0.92 47.72
N ALA A 16 -3.40 1.06 48.65
CA ALA A 16 -3.56 0.61 50.04
C ALA A 16 -4.71 1.34 50.74
N ASP A 17 -5.39 0.66 51.66
CA ASP A 17 -6.49 1.18 52.49
C ASP A 17 -7.66 1.80 51.70
N GLY A 18 -7.89 1.30 50.48
CA GLY A 18 -8.96 1.75 49.58
C GLY A 18 -8.63 3.04 48.82
N GLY A 19 -7.35 3.38 48.68
CA GLY A 19 -6.90 4.54 47.91
C GLY A 19 -6.49 5.71 48.80
N SER A 20 -5.20 6.02 48.79
CA SER A 20 -4.63 7.23 49.38
C SER A 20 -3.64 7.89 48.42
N TYR A 21 -3.36 9.16 48.62
CA TYR A 21 -2.31 9.86 47.89
C TYR A 21 -1.47 10.70 48.84
N ASP A 22 -0.20 10.83 48.50
CA ASP A 22 0.78 11.64 49.21
C ASP A 22 1.30 12.71 48.26
N LEU A 23 1.17 13.97 48.67
CA LEU A 23 1.75 15.11 47.98
C LEU A 23 3.08 15.47 48.65
N TYR A 24 4.15 15.46 47.85
CA TYR A 24 5.49 15.88 48.24
C TYR A 24 5.86 17.15 47.47
N GLU A 25 6.47 18.12 48.14
CA GLU A 25 7.09 19.29 47.53
C GLU A 25 8.62 19.10 47.59
N ILE A 26 9.27 19.09 46.43
CA ILE A 26 10.71 18.86 46.35
C ILE A 26 11.44 20.18 46.63
N PRO A 27 12.30 20.25 47.67
CA PRO A 27 13.04 21.47 48.02
C PRO A 27 13.90 22.00 46.86
N LYS A 28 14.08 23.32 46.79
CA LYS A 28 14.94 23.97 45.78
C LYS A 28 16.44 23.74 46.01
N GLU A 29 16.84 23.50 47.25
CA GLU A 29 18.23 23.30 47.67
C GLU A 29 18.39 21.91 48.32
N GLY A 30 19.44 21.19 47.96
CA GLY A 30 19.73 19.84 48.42
C GLY A 30 20.17 19.79 49.87
N ARG A 31 19.26 20.00 50.82
CA ARG A 31 19.46 19.59 52.22
C ARG A 31 19.00 18.14 52.36
N THR A 32 19.97 17.25 52.51
CA THR A 32 19.83 15.79 52.39
C THR A 32 19.31 15.06 53.64
N ASN A 33 18.83 15.75 54.69
CA ASN A 33 18.58 15.08 55.99
C ASN A 33 17.20 15.26 56.63
N ASP A 34 16.26 15.99 56.02
CA ASP A 34 14.88 16.05 56.54
C ASP A 34 13.96 15.24 55.63
N SER A 35 13.25 14.26 56.20
CA SER A 35 12.16 13.56 55.52
C SER A 35 11.14 14.60 55.08
N ALA A 36 11.00 14.83 53.78
CA ALA A 36 10.04 15.79 53.25
C ALA A 36 8.64 15.47 53.78
N GLU A 37 8.04 16.40 54.54
CA GLU A 37 6.70 16.22 55.10
C GLU A 37 5.70 16.02 53.96
N SER A 38 5.10 14.83 53.92
CA SER A 38 4.10 14.48 52.91
C SER A 38 2.71 14.93 53.36
N LYS A 39 2.01 15.69 52.51
CA LYS A 39 0.59 16.00 52.73
C LYS A 39 -0.26 14.82 52.23
N ARG A 40 -0.61 13.91 53.14
CA ARG A 40 -1.42 12.71 52.84
C ARG A 40 -2.91 13.05 52.73
N GLY A 41 -3.60 12.39 51.81
CA GLY A 41 -5.06 12.47 51.65
C GLY A 41 -5.66 11.15 51.18
N ILE A 42 -6.97 11.04 51.27
CA ILE A 42 -7.73 9.87 50.81
C ILE A 42 -8.23 10.15 49.40
N GLY A 43 -8.10 9.16 48.50
CA GLY A 43 -8.54 9.27 47.11
C GLY A 43 -8.10 8.07 46.28
N ILE A 44 -8.94 7.67 45.34
CA ILE A 44 -8.71 6.56 44.41
C ILE A 44 -7.58 6.92 43.43
N ALA A 45 -7.62 8.13 42.89
CA ALA A 45 -6.63 8.62 41.95
C ALA A 45 -6.43 10.11 42.11
N ALA A 46 -5.19 10.58 41.89
CA ALA A 46 -4.87 12.00 41.93
C ALA A 46 -3.90 12.37 40.80
N CYS A 47 -4.14 13.53 40.18
CA CYS A 47 -3.26 14.06 39.14
C CYS A 47 -3.28 15.59 39.13
N PHE A 48 -2.17 16.21 38.75
CA PHE A 48 -2.11 17.66 38.59
C PHE A 48 -2.98 18.13 37.42
N VAL A 49 -3.66 19.27 37.59
CA VAL A 49 -4.54 19.85 36.55
C VAL A 49 -4.18 21.28 36.20
N ALA A 50 -3.37 21.94 37.04
CA ALA A 50 -2.77 23.24 36.78
C ALA A 50 -1.48 23.36 37.61
N ARG A 51 -0.75 24.48 37.47
CA ARG A 51 0.49 24.72 38.24
C ARG A 51 0.28 24.56 39.75
N ASN A 52 -0.79 25.14 40.30
CA ASN A 52 -1.04 25.17 41.75
C ASN A 52 -2.29 24.37 42.16
N ARG A 53 -2.76 23.46 41.30
CA ARG A 53 -3.97 22.67 41.56
C ARG A 53 -3.84 21.24 41.08
N PHE A 54 -4.38 20.32 41.84
CA PHE A 54 -4.53 18.91 41.46
C PHE A 54 -5.97 18.45 41.68
N ALA A 55 -6.37 17.44 40.93
CA ALA A 55 -7.66 16.79 41.07
C ALA A 55 -7.48 15.45 41.77
N VAL A 56 -8.42 15.12 42.65
CA VAL A 56 -8.52 13.85 43.36
C VAL A 56 -9.88 13.25 43.08
N LEU A 57 -9.93 11.98 42.69
CA LEU A 57 -11.16 11.18 42.66
C LEU A 57 -11.36 10.55 44.03
N ASP A 58 -12.43 10.94 44.73
CA ASP A 58 -12.76 10.43 46.05
C ASP A 58 -13.45 9.05 45.98
N LYS A 59 -13.51 8.31 47.11
CA LYS A 59 -14.21 7.03 47.26
C LYS A 59 -15.70 7.12 46.92
N SER A 60 -16.31 8.28 47.14
CA SER A 60 -17.70 8.59 46.75
C SER A 60 -17.84 8.93 45.25
N LYS A 61 -16.81 8.68 44.44
CA LYS A 61 -16.72 9.00 43.01
C LYS A 61 -17.02 10.46 42.70
N GLN A 62 -16.50 11.38 43.52
CA GLN A 62 -16.56 12.82 43.27
C GLN A 62 -15.16 13.34 42.93
N ILE A 63 -15.08 14.32 42.04
CA ILE A 63 -13.82 14.97 41.67
C ILE A 63 -13.62 16.20 42.57
N LEU A 64 -12.59 16.14 43.42
CA LEU A 64 -12.18 17.21 44.32
C LEU A 64 -10.98 17.94 43.71
N VAL A 65 -11.11 19.23 43.41
CA VAL A 65 -9.98 20.06 42.97
C VAL A 65 -9.36 20.71 44.21
N LYS A 66 -8.09 20.42 44.46
CA LYS A 66 -7.34 20.87 45.62
C LYS A 66 -6.17 21.79 45.25
N ASN A 67 -5.77 22.67 46.17
CA ASN A 67 -4.52 23.44 46.07
C ASN A 67 -3.33 22.63 46.64
N LEU A 68 -2.10 23.15 46.52
CA LEU A 68 -0.89 22.48 47.06
C LEU A 68 -0.87 22.37 48.60
N ASN A 69 -1.71 23.12 49.31
CA ASN A 69 -1.92 22.97 50.76
C ASN A 69 -2.92 21.86 51.11
N ASN A 70 -3.36 21.07 50.13
CA ASN A 70 -4.32 19.98 50.28
C ASN A 70 -5.76 20.44 50.61
N GLU A 71 -6.06 21.72 50.43
CA GLU A 71 -7.37 22.31 50.69
C GLU A 71 -8.28 22.17 49.47
N VAL A 72 -9.55 21.83 49.69
CA VAL A 72 -10.53 21.66 48.62
C VAL A 72 -11.03 23.00 48.13
N THR A 73 -10.78 23.30 46.86
CA THR A 73 -11.23 24.53 46.20
C THR A 73 -12.56 24.34 45.46
N LYS A 74 -12.78 23.17 44.86
CA LYS A 74 -14.02 22.86 44.12
C LYS A 74 -14.38 21.38 44.27
N LYS A 75 -15.67 21.08 44.26
CA LYS A 75 -16.23 19.72 44.15
C LYS A 75 -17.05 19.63 42.87
N LEU A 76 -16.86 18.55 42.12
CA LEU A 76 -17.49 18.31 40.83
C LEU A 76 -17.95 16.85 40.73
N ALA A 77 -19.11 16.62 40.12
CA ALA A 77 -19.52 15.29 39.73
C ALA A 77 -18.74 14.84 38.49
N PRO A 78 -18.27 13.59 38.41
CA PRO A 78 -17.66 13.05 37.20
C PRO A 78 -18.70 12.95 36.07
N PRO A 79 -18.26 12.87 34.81
CA PRO A 79 -19.18 12.74 33.67
C PRO A 79 -20.04 11.48 33.74
N HIS A 80 -19.49 10.38 34.28
CA HIS A 80 -20.18 9.10 34.45
C HIS A 80 -20.11 8.60 35.89
N PRO A 81 -21.19 8.04 36.47
CA PRO A 81 -21.17 7.44 37.81
C PRO A 81 -20.25 6.22 37.94
N THR A 82 -19.91 5.58 36.82
CA THR A 82 -18.99 4.44 36.77
C THR A 82 -17.53 4.86 36.68
N THR A 83 -17.21 6.16 36.77
CA THR A 83 -15.83 6.66 36.71
C THR A 83 -14.99 6.08 37.85
N ASP A 84 -13.87 5.47 37.50
CA ASP A 84 -13.01 4.73 38.44
C ASP A 84 -11.57 5.25 38.50
N LEU A 85 -11.07 5.90 37.45
CA LEU A 85 -9.76 6.58 37.43
C LEU A 85 -9.84 7.92 36.71
N ILE A 86 -8.88 8.79 37.04
CA ILE A 86 -8.64 10.06 36.35
C ILE A 86 -7.19 10.18 35.88
N PHE A 87 -7.00 10.80 34.71
CA PHE A 87 -5.70 11.07 34.11
C PHE A 87 -5.59 12.53 33.69
N TYR A 88 -4.35 13.02 33.65
CA TYR A 88 -4.04 14.35 33.13
C TYR A 88 -4.40 14.47 31.65
N ALA A 89 -4.97 15.61 31.24
CA ALA A 89 -5.38 15.88 29.86
C ALA A 89 -5.08 17.32 29.39
N GLY A 90 -4.10 17.96 30.02
CA GLY A 90 -3.80 19.38 29.82
C GLY A 90 -4.35 20.26 30.95
N THR A 91 -4.01 21.54 30.92
CA THR A 91 -4.42 22.49 31.97
C THR A 91 -5.94 22.64 32.01
N GLY A 92 -6.54 22.40 33.17
CA GLY A 92 -7.99 22.51 33.39
C GLY A 92 -8.82 21.34 32.84
N MET A 93 -8.18 20.32 32.27
CA MET A 93 -8.84 19.19 31.61
C MET A 93 -8.44 17.87 32.28
N LEU A 94 -9.37 16.92 32.33
CA LEU A 94 -9.16 15.56 32.81
C LEU A 94 -9.64 14.53 31.81
N LEU A 95 -8.99 13.38 31.81
CA LEU A 95 -9.52 12.16 31.20
C LEU A 95 -10.10 11.29 32.30
N CYS A 96 -11.40 11.05 32.25
CA CYS A 96 -12.12 10.20 33.19
C CYS A 96 -12.33 8.82 32.55
N ARG A 97 -11.81 7.78 33.20
CA ARG A 97 -12.03 6.39 32.79
C ARG A 97 -13.33 5.88 33.40
N SER A 98 -14.16 5.27 32.58
CA SER A 98 -15.33 4.48 32.94
C SER A 98 -15.10 3.03 32.46
N GLU A 99 -16.01 2.09 32.76
CA GLU A 99 -15.83 0.67 32.42
C GLU A 99 -15.51 0.40 30.94
N ASP A 100 -16.19 1.10 30.03
CA ASP A 100 -16.10 0.90 28.59
C ASP A 100 -15.69 2.16 27.81
N LYS A 101 -15.48 3.30 28.49
CA LYS A 101 -15.26 4.60 27.88
C LYS A 101 -14.19 5.42 28.58
N MET A 102 -13.53 6.26 27.79
CA MET A 102 -12.66 7.33 28.24
C MET A 102 -13.29 8.68 27.84
N THR A 103 -13.54 9.54 28.83
CA THR A 103 -14.22 10.82 28.62
C THR A 103 -13.29 11.99 28.91
N LEU A 104 -13.15 12.92 27.97
CA LEU A 104 -12.48 14.19 28.18
C LEU A 104 -13.43 15.15 28.90
N PHE A 105 -13.05 15.58 30.11
CA PHE A 105 -13.86 16.41 31.01
C PHE A 105 -13.20 17.76 31.28
N ASP A 106 -13.95 18.84 31.09
CA ASP A 106 -13.52 20.21 31.37
C ASP A 106 -13.93 20.62 32.80
N LEU A 107 -12.94 20.94 33.63
CA LEU A 107 -13.16 21.33 35.03
C LEU A 107 -13.72 22.74 35.20
N GLN A 108 -13.54 23.61 34.19
CA GLN A 108 -14.06 24.97 34.20
C GLN A 108 -15.53 24.99 33.75
N GLN A 109 -15.83 24.34 32.63
CA GLN A 109 -17.18 24.25 32.07
C GLN A 109 -18.05 23.19 32.76
N LYS A 110 -17.44 22.28 33.53
CA LYS A 110 -18.10 21.16 34.22
C LYS A 110 -18.85 20.25 33.25
N ARG A 111 -18.28 20.03 32.06
CA ARG A 111 -18.93 19.33 30.94
C ARG A 111 -18.03 18.26 30.34
N ALA A 112 -18.63 17.14 29.95
CA ALA A 112 -18.00 16.14 29.09
C ALA A 112 -17.89 16.67 27.65
N MET A 113 -16.68 16.72 27.11
CA MET A 113 -16.40 17.31 25.80
C MET A 113 -16.38 16.27 24.69
N GLY A 114 -15.74 15.13 24.93
CA GLY A 114 -15.62 14.03 23.98
C GLY A 114 -15.45 12.70 24.68
N GLU A 115 -16.02 11.66 24.12
CA GLU A 115 -15.94 10.29 24.63
C GLU A 115 -15.30 9.39 23.60
N LEU A 116 -14.52 8.43 24.07
CA LEU A 116 -13.92 7.38 23.25
C LEU A 116 -14.16 6.03 23.91
N THR A 117 -14.73 5.07 23.17
CA THR A 117 -14.94 3.72 23.66
C THR A 117 -13.59 3.01 23.81
N CYS A 118 -13.21 2.68 25.05
CA CYS A 118 -11.93 2.09 25.41
C CYS A 118 -12.09 1.22 26.65
N GLN A 119 -11.64 -0.02 26.60
CA GLN A 119 -11.75 -0.94 27.73
C GLN A 119 -10.44 -1.05 28.51
N ASN A 120 -10.55 -1.06 29.85
CA ASN A 120 -9.47 -1.43 30.77
C ASN A 120 -8.15 -0.66 30.58
N VAL A 121 -8.23 0.62 30.22
CA VAL A 121 -7.06 1.50 30.03
C VAL A 121 -6.33 1.66 31.36
N LYS A 122 -5.03 1.32 31.39
CA LYS A 122 -4.19 1.41 32.59
C LYS A 122 -3.32 2.66 32.61
N TYR A 123 -2.78 3.02 31.46
CA TYR A 123 -1.90 4.16 31.32
C TYR A 123 -2.35 5.05 30.17
N VAL A 124 -2.16 6.35 30.34
CA VAL A 124 -2.43 7.38 29.34
C VAL A 124 -1.15 8.15 29.13
N LEU A 125 -0.74 8.30 27.88
CA LEU A 125 0.43 9.06 27.49
C LEU A 125 0.04 10.10 26.45
N TRP A 126 0.54 11.31 26.60
CA TRP A 126 0.37 12.37 25.63
C TRP A 126 1.66 12.58 24.85
N ALA A 127 1.53 12.91 23.57
CA ALA A 127 2.63 13.49 22.82
C ALA A 127 3.00 14.87 23.37
N ALA A 128 4.21 15.33 23.11
CA ALA A 128 4.72 16.61 23.63
C ALA A 128 3.87 17.82 23.19
N ASP A 129 3.19 17.71 22.05
CA ASP A 129 2.30 18.73 21.50
C ASP A 129 0.86 18.71 22.09
N MET A 130 0.55 17.73 22.94
CA MET A 130 -0.79 17.47 23.49
C MET A 130 -1.89 17.27 22.43
N LYS A 131 -1.52 16.97 21.17
CA LYS A 131 -2.48 16.68 20.09
C LYS A 131 -2.74 15.19 19.94
N HIS A 132 -1.76 14.35 20.24
CA HIS A 132 -1.90 12.89 20.18
C HIS A 132 -1.89 12.30 21.58
N VAL A 133 -2.72 11.28 21.80
CA VAL A 133 -2.82 10.53 23.05
C VAL A 133 -2.83 9.03 22.77
N ALA A 134 -2.11 8.29 23.59
CA ALA A 134 -2.09 6.83 23.59
C ALA A 134 -2.73 6.28 24.86
N PHE A 135 -3.74 5.45 24.70
CA PHE A 135 -4.35 4.66 25.77
C PHE A 135 -3.77 3.25 25.76
N ILE A 136 -3.15 2.85 26.87
CA ILE A 136 -2.48 1.55 26.98
C ILE A 136 -3.28 0.67 27.93
N SER A 137 -3.79 -0.44 27.39
CA SER A 137 -4.39 -1.52 28.16
C SER A 137 -3.40 -2.70 28.26
N LYS A 138 -3.83 -3.85 28.81
CA LYS A 138 -2.94 -5.01 28.98
C LYS A 138 -2.40 -5.54 27.65
N HIS A 139 -3.24 -5.60 26.62
CA HIS A 139 -2.97 -6.23 25.32
C HIS A 139 -3.39 -5.33 24.14
N SER A 140 -3.71 -4.08 24.39
CA SER A 140 -4.10 -3.14 23.34
C SER A 140 -3.48 -1.78 23.57
N VAL A 141 -3.16 -1.14 22.45
CA VAL A 141 -2.70 0.24 22.36
C VAL A 141 -3.68 0.96 21.46
N ILE A 142 -4.33 2.00 21.97
CA ILE A 142 -5.30 2.80 21.23
C ILE A 142 -4.70 4.18 21.05
N LEU A 143 -4.53 4.61 19.81
CA LEU A 143 -4.14 5.97 19.48
C LEU A 143 -5.38 6.80 19.22
N ALA A 144 -5.38 8.01 19.76
CA ALA A 144 -6.42 8.99 19.52
C ALA A 144 -5.81 10.38 19.31
N ARG A 145 -6.53 11.21 18.57
CA ARG A 145 -6.19 12.60 18.33
C ARG A 145 -7.13 13.49 19.12
N ARG A 146 -6.57 14.54 19.71
CA ARG A 146 -7.33 15.65 20.26
C ARG A 146 -7.43 16.73 19.19
N GLU A 147 -8.62 16.88 18.63
CA GLU A 147 -8.94 18.00 17.75
C GLU A 147 -9.89 18.96 18.50
N ALA A 148 -9.39 20.16 18.79
CA ALA A 148 -10.01 21.13 19.69
C ALA A 148 -10.36 20.54 21.08
N GLN A 149 -11.63 20.14 21.24
CA GLN A 149 -12.21 19.61 22.47
C GLN A 149 -12.82 18.21 22.30
N LYS A 150 -12.60 17.54 21.17
CA LYS A 150 -13.07 16.17 20.92
C LYS A 150 -11.90 15.20 20.86
N LEU A 151 -12.19 13.94 21.19
CA LEU A 151 -11.28 12.81 21.01
C LEU A 151 -11.71 12.05 19.76
N GLU A 152 -10.83 11.98 18.79
CA GLU A 152 -11.01 11.19 17.58
C GLU A 152 -10.22 9.88 17.72
N HIS A 153 -10.87 8.76 17.46
CA HIS A 153 -10.21 7.45 17.38
C HIS A 153 -9.35 7.39 16.11
N LEU A 154 -8.05 7.10 16.25
CA LEU A 154 -7.17 6.91 15.10
C LEU A 154 -7.01 5.43 14.77
N CYS A 155 -6.52 4.65 15.74
CA CYS A 155 -6.32 3.23 15.54
C CYS A 155 -6.28 2.45 16.85
N THR A 156 -6.54 1.15 16.75
CA THR A 156 -6.37 0.20 17.86
C THR A 156 -5.46 -0.93 17.40
N THR A 157 -4.33 -1.09 18.06
CA THR A 157 -3.40 -2.20 17.83
C THR A 157 -3.53 -3.22 18.95
N HIS A 158 -3.80 -4.47 18.58
CA HIS A 158 -3.86 -5.59 19.51
C HIS A 158 -2.54 -6.37 19.53
N GLU A 159 -2.09 -6.71 20.73
CA GLU A 159 -0.84 -7.42 20.98
C GLU A 159 -1.09 -8.71 21.76
N THR A 160 -0.51 -9.80 21.31
CA THR A 160 -0.56 -11.08 22.01
C THR A 160 0.23 -11.01 23.32
N ILE A 161 1.40 -10.36 23.29
CA ILE A 161 2.26 -10.14 24.45
C ILE A 161 1.85 -8.84 25.16
N ARG A 162 1.85 -8.88 26.49
CA ARG A 162 1.51 -7.70 27.31
C ARG A 162 2.43 -6.51 27.03
N VAL A 163 1.82 -5.35 26.79
CA VAL A 163 2.52 -4.07 26.66
C VAL A 163 3.04 -3.63 28.04
N LYS A 164 4.30 -3.18 28.09
CA LYS A 164 4.99 -2.79 29.32
C LYS A 164 5.03 -1.29 29.51
N SER A 165 5.36 -0.56 28.46
CA SER A 165 5.47 0.91 28.47
C SER A 165 5.42 1.45 27.05
N ALA A 166 5.17 2.75 26.91
CA ALA A 166 5.29 3.44 25.63
C ALA A 166 5.82 4.86 25.82
N ALA A 167 6.27 5.48 24.73
CA ALA A 167 6.69 6.85 24.66
C ALA A 167 6.48 7.37 23.23
N PHE A 168 6.11 8.64 23.09
CA PHE A 168 6.05 9.29 21.77
C PHE A 168 7.43 9.78 21.35
N ASP A 169 7.72 9.64 20.06
CA ASP A 169 8.80 10.33 19.37
C ASP A 169 8.42 11.80 19.08
N GLU A 170 9.41 12.64 18.80
CA GLU A 170 9.25 14.04 18.40
C GLU A 170 8.36 14.19 17.15
N SER A 171 8.38 13.18 16.26
CA SER A 171 7.56 13.13 15.05
C SER A 171 6.08 12.76 15.31
N GLY A 172 5.70 12.47 16.56
CA GLY A 172 4.35 12.04 16.92
C GLY A 172 4.08 10.53 16.75
N VAL A 173 5.10 9.73 16.42
CA VAL A 173 5.01 8.27 16.34
C VAL A 173 5.08 7.65 17.74
N LEU A 174 4.22 6.67 18.03
CA LEU A 174 4.26 5.97 19.31
C LEU A 174 5.21 4.78 19.26
N LEU A 175 6.17 4.74 20.18
CA LEU A 175 7.04 3.61 20.44
C LEU A 175 6.58 2.88 21.70
N TYR A 176 6.42 1.57 21.64
CA TYR A 176 6.01 0.77 22.80
C TYR A 176 6.84 -0.50 22.96
N SER A 177 7.07 -0.90 24.20
CA SER A 177 7.80 -2.11 24.55
C SER A 177 6.86 -3.22 24.99
N THR A 178 7.18 -4.42 24.53
CA THR A 178 6.60 -5.68 25.01
C THR A 178 7.66 -6.44 25.83
N LEU A 179 7.45 -7.72 26.11
CA LEU A 179 8.46 -8.55 26.77
C LEU A 179 9.73 -8.70 25.91
N ASN A 180 9.55 -8.89 24.60
CA ASN A 180 10.60 -9.34 23.69
C ASN A 180 10.87 -8.35 22.55
N HIS A 181 9.99 -7.38 22.31
CA HIS A 181 10.11 -6.49 21.15
C HIS A 181 9.87 -5.04 21.53
N LEU A 182 10.67 -4.17 20.92
CA LEU A 182 10.39 -2.75 20.76
C LEU A 182 9.67 -2.55 19.43
N LYS A 183 8.48 -1.95 19.49
CA LYS A 183 7.58 -1.79 18.34
C LYS A 183 7.21 -0.31 18.17
N TYR A 184 6.77 0.04 16.96
CA TYR A 184 6.11 1.32 16.70
C TYR A 184 4.65 1.11 16.29
N CYS A 185 3.85 2.14 16.53
CA CYS A 185 2.48 2.28 16.05
C CYS A 185 2.33 3.67 15.42
N LEU A 186 1.87 3.70 14.16
CA LEU A 186 1.55 4.92 13.46
C LEU A 186 0.08 5.31 13.69
N PRO A 187 -0.27 6.61 13.63
CA PRO A 187 -1.65 7.08 13.61
C PRO A 187 -2.54 6.39 12.57
N THR A 188 -1.96 5.89 11.48
CA THR A 188 -2.67 5.16 10.42
C THR A 188 -3.09 3.74 10.78
N GLY A 189 -2.63 3.22 11.93
CA GLY A 189 -2.82 1.83 12.35
C GLY A 189 -1.71 0.87 11.89
N ASP A 190 -0.77 1.33 11.06
CA ASP A 190 0.40 0.54 10.68
C ASP A 190 1.31 0.36 11.90
N SER A 191 1.74 -0.88 12.14
CA SER A 191 2.64 -1.23 13.25
C SER A 191 3.77 -2.14 12.76
N GLY A 192 4.88 -2.13 13.48
CA GLY A 192 6.06 -2.89 13.11
C GLY A 192 7.04 -3.10 14.27
N ILE A 193 7.94 -4.07 14.12
CA ILE A 193 9.00 -4.36 15.09
C ILE A 193 10.25 -3.60 14.67
N ILE A 194 10.77 -2.80 15.58
CA ILE A 194 12.03 -2.07 15.41
C ILE A 194 13.21 -2.94 15.80
N ARG A 195 13.08 -3.57 16.96
CA ARG A 195 14.18 -4.31 17.58
C ARG A 195 13.66 -5.41 18.48
N THR A 196 14.33 -6.56 18.44
CA THR A 196 14.17 -7.63 19.43
C THR A 196 15.00 -7.33 20.67
N LEU A 197 14.37 -7.43 21.82
CA LEU A 197 14.91 -7.18 23.15
C LEU A 197 15.20 -8.51 23.84
N GLN A 198 16.35 -8.62 24.49
CA GLN A 198 16.69 -9.79 25.31
C GLN A 198 15.95 -9.79 26.66
N ALA A 199 15.62 -8.61 27.17
CA ALA A 199 14.91 -8.40 28.43
C ALA A 199 13.92 -7.23 28.27
N PRO A 200 12.82 -7.19 29.04
CA PRO A 200 11.87 -6.10 28.95
C PRO A 200 12.48 -4.81 29.47
N VAL A 201 12.23 -3.74 28.74
CA VAL A 201 12.63 -2.38 29.08
C VAL A 201 11.40 -1.50 29.25
N TYR A 202 11.51 -0.50 30.11
CA TYR A 202 10.47 0.48 30.41
C TYR A 202 10.86 1.82 29.78
N LEU A 203 10.19 2.18 28.70
CA LEU A 203 10.42 3.39 27.93
C LEU A 203 10.05 4.62 28.77
N CYS A 204 10.95 5.60 28.82
CA CYS A 204 10.73 6.86 29.52
C CYS A 204 10.59 8.02 28.53
N LYS A 205 11.54 8.14 27.59
CA LYS A 205 11.55 9.21 26.60
C LYS A 205 12.32 8.79 25.35
N VAL A 206 11.90 9.34 24.22
CA VAL A 206 12.56 9.19 22.93
C VAL A 206 13.10 10.55 22.55
N ILE A 207 14.38 10.62 22.20
CA ILE A 207 15.05 11.85 21.75
C ILE A 207 15.83 11.49 20.49
N ALA A 208 15.44 12.08 19.36
CA ALA A 208 15.94 11.70 18.04
C ALA A 208 15.93 10.16 17.85
N ASN A 209 17.10 9.56 17.65
CA ASN A 209 17.23 8.11 17.40
C ASN A 209 17.60 7.31 18.66
N LYS A 210 17.46 7.90 19.86
CA LYS A 210 17.81 7.26 21.12
C LYS A 210 16.60 7.14 22.02
N VAL A 211 16.34 5.91 22.43
CA VAL A 211 15.28 5.56 23.37
C VAL A 211 15.90 5.42 24.76
N HIS A 212 15.52 6.31 25.65
CA HIS A 212 15.90 6.27 27.06
C HIS A 212 14.90 5.40 27.81
N CYS A 213 15.38 4.33 28.42
CA CYS A 213 14.56 3.34 29.11
C CYS A 213 15.21 2.84 30.40
N LEU A 214 14.40 2.29 31.29
CA LEU A 214 14.84 1.61 32.50
C LEU A 214 14.76 0.10 32.29
N ASP A 215 15.69 -0.65 32.86
CA ASP A 215 15.54 -2.10 32.98
C ASP A 215 14.74 -2.49 34.24
N ARG A 216 14.63 -3.80 34.49
CA ARG A 216 13.91 -4.31 35.67
C ARG A 216 14.60 -3.96 37.00
N GLU A 217 15.89 -3.67 36.96
CA GLU A 217 16.70 -3.32 38.14
C GLU A 217 16.68 -1.81 38.42
N GLY A 218 16.06 -1.02 37.53
CA GLY A 218 15.99 0.43 37.63
C GLY A 218 17.21 1.15 37.04
N ASN A 219 18.09 0.44 36.34
CA ASN A 219 19.25 1.04 35.68
C ASN A 219 18.82 1.71 34.37
N VAL A 220 19.38 2.91 34.12
CA VAL A 220 19.15 3.66 32.89
C VAL A 220 19.91 3.02 31.74
N LYS A 221 19.19 2.67 30.68
CA LYS A 221 19.73 2.16 29.41
C LYS A 221 19.30 3.07 28.26
N VAL A 222 20.20 3.22 27.30
CA VAL A 222 19.94 3.99 26.07
C VAL A 222 20.04 3.05 24.89
N LEU A 223 18.93 2.90 24.16
CA LEU A 223 18.84 2.06 22.98
C LEU A 223 18.83 2.94 21.74
N SER A 224 19.81 2.77 20.84
CA SER A 224 19.76 3.37 19.51
C SER A 224 18.66 2.69 18.69
N VAL A 225 17.78 3.44 18.04
CA VAL A 225 16.69 2.94 17.20
C VAL A 225 16.89 3.41 15.76
N ASP A 226 16.64 2.52 14.81
CA ASP A 226 16.52 2.89 13.41
C ASP A 226 15.10 3.41 13.17
N ASN A 227 15.00 4.69 12.79
CA ASN A 227 13.73 5.36 12.52
C ASN A 227 13.30 5.27 11.05
N THR A 228 14.15 4.74 10.17
CA THR A 228 13.98 4.89 8.73
C THR A 228 12.66 4.28 8.23
N GLU A 229 12.24 3.11 8.74
CA GLU A 229 11.01 2.45 8.28
C GLU A 229 9.75 3.23 8.63
N TYR A 230 9.58 3.66 9.88
CA TYR A 230 8.37 4.36 10.29
C TYR A 230 8.36 5.80 9.79
N THR A 231 9.52 6.47 9.68
CA THR A 231 9.62 7.78 9.03
C THR A 231 9.23 7.69 7.56
N PHE A 232 9.66 6.64 6.85
CA PHE A 232 9.26 6.38 5.47
C PHE A 232 7.74 6.19 5.33
N LYS A 233 7.14 5.35 6.18
CA LYS A 233 5.67 5.12 6.17
C LYS A 233 4.88 6.37 6.54
N MET A 234 5.39 7.17 7.48
CA MET A 234 4.81 8.47 7.81
C MET A 234 4.88 9.44 6.63
N ALA A 235 6.04 9.58 5.98
CA ALA A 235 6.21 10.46 4.83
C ALA A 235 5.31 10.06 3.65
N LEU A 236 5.11 8.76 3.42
CA LEU A 236 4.13 8.26 2.44
C LEU A 236 2.69 8.67 2.79
N THR A 237 2.31 8.55 4.06
CA THR A 237 0.97 8.93 4.55
C THR A 237 0.74 10.43 4.38
N GLU A 238 1.75 11.23 4.71
CA GLU A 238 1.71 12.69 4.58
C GLU A 238 1.89 13.17 3.12
N ARG A 239 2.05 12.25 2.16
CA ARG A 239 2.29 12.54 0.73
C ARG A 239 3.53 13.42 0.48
N LYS A 240 4.55 13.30 1.32
CA LYS A 240 5.84 14.00 1.18
C LYS A 240 6.79 13.23 0.25
N HIS A 241 6.53 13.28 -1.05
CA HIS A 241 7.25 12.50 -2.05
C HIS A 241 8.77 12.80 -2.11
N ASP A 242 9.18 14.05 -1.89
CA ASP A 242 10.61 14.44 -1.88
C ASP A 242 11.39 13.81 -0.73
N GLU A 243 10.76 13.71 0.44
CA GLU A 243 11.36 13.10 1.62
C GLU A 243 11.47 11.59 1.44
N VAL A 244 10.42 10.97 0.88
CA VAL A 244 10.42 9.56 0.48
C VAL A 244 11.59 9.28 -0.47
N LEU A 245 11.75 10.04 -1.55
CA LEU A 245 12.88 9.89 -2.49
C LEU A 245 14.25 10.08 -1.83
N ARG A 246 14.39 11.03 -0.91
CA ARG A 246 15.64 11.26 -0.17
C ARG A 246 15.97 10.07 0.72
N ILE A 247 14.98 9.54 1.41
CA ILE A 247 15.09 8.34 2.24
C ILE A 247 15.48 7.14 1.36
N ILE A 248 14.87 7.00 0.17
CA ILE A 248 15.20 5.93 -0.79
C ILE A 248 16.66 5.98 -1.23
N LYS A 249 17.14 7.16 -1.64
CA LYS A 249 18.51 7.29 -2.17
C LYS A 249 19.59 7.09 -1.11
N ARG A 250 19.30 7.40 0.16
CA ARG A 250 20.29 7.39 1.24
C ARG A 250 20.25 6.12 2.10
N SER A 251 19.09 5.48 2.20
CA SER A 251 18.88 4.39 3.16
C SER A 251 18.84 3.03 2.48
N LYS A 252 19.41 2.01 3.15
CA LYS A 252 19.32 0.60 2.75
C LYS A 252 17.96 -0.01 3.09
N LEU A 253 16.87 0.67 2.77
CA LEU A 253 15.49 0.20 2.93
C LEU A 253 15.13 -0.78 1.79
N CYS A 254 15.96 -1.80 1.58
CA CYS A 254 15.81 -2.74 0.47
C CYS A 254 15.44 -4.11 1.02
N GLY A 255 14.15 -4.28 1.35
CA GLY A 255 13.56 -5.56 1.72
C GLY A 255 12.22 -5.77 1.03
N GLN A 256 11.90 -7.03 0.72
CA GLN A 256 10.61 -7.46 0.13
C GLN A 256 9.39 -7.00 0.93
N SER A 257 9.55 -6.76 2.24
CA SER A 257 8.51 -6.25 3.13
C SER A 257 8.04 -4.83 2.79
N ILE A 258 8.96 -3.95 2.35
CA ILE A 258 8.64 -2.57 1.98
C ILE A 258 7.97 -2.54 0.61
N ILE A 259 8.44 -3.36 -0.34
CA ILE A 259 7.84 -3.52 -1.67
C ILE A 259 6.39 -3.99 -1.53
N GLY A 260 6.15 -5.06 -0.77
CA GLY A 260 4.80 -5.55 -0.53
C GLY A 260 3.91 -4.55 0.22
N TYR A 261 4.48 -3.70 1.08
CA TYR A 261 3.74 -2.61 1.71
C TYR A 261 3.32 -1.52 0.71
N LEU A 262 4.24 -1.10 -0.18
CA LEU A 262 3.98 -0.11 -1.23
C LEU A 262 2.91 -0.61 -2.21
N GLN A 263 2.97 -1.87 -2.64
CA GLN A 263 1.94 -2.49 -3.49
C GLN A 263 0.56 -2.46 -2.82
N LYS A 264 0.47 -2.88 -1.55
CA LYS A 264 -0.80 -2.86 -0.79
C LYS A 264 -1.38 -1.46 -0.61
N LYS A 265 -0.53 -0.44 -0.48
CA LYS A 265 -0.96 0.96 -0.35
C LYS A 265 -1.24 1.64 -1.70
N GLY A 266 -1.01 0.95 -2.82
CA GLY A 266 -1.28 1.48 -4.15
C GLY A 266 -0.20 2.43 -4.68
N PHE A 267 1.05 2.29 -4.23
CA PHE A 267 2.21 3.05 -4.73
C PHE A 267 3.24 2.14 -5.43
N PRO A 268 2.85 1.37 -6.47
CA PRO A 268 3.77 0.46 -7.16
C PRO A 268 4.87 1.22 -7.94
N GLU A 269 4.62 2.46 -8.37
CA GLU A 269 5.62 3.30 -9.06
C GLU A 269 6.86 3.55 -8.19
N VAL A 270 6.65 3.82 -6.91
CA VAL A 270 7.75 4.02 -5.95
C VAL A 270 8.48 2.71 -5.73
N ALA A 271 7.75 1.58 -5.69
CA ALA A 271 8.33 0.26 -5.51
C ALA A 271 9.28 -0.13 -6.65
N LEU A 272 9.00 0.30 -7.88
CA LEU A 272 9.83 0.01 -9.07
C LEU A 272 11.30 0.44 -8.90
N HIS A 273 11.55 1.54 -8.16
CA HIS A 273 12.90 2.04 -7.86
C HIS A 273 13.66 1.20 -6.83
N PHE A 274 12.96 0.39 -6.03
CA PHE A 274 13.58 -0.46 -5.01
C PHE A 274 13.97 -1.85 -5.53
N VAL A 275 13.37 -2.29 -6.63
CA VAL A 275 13.48 -3.67 -7.07
C VAL A 275 14.64 -3.84 -8.04
N LYS A 276 15.58 -4.70 -7.64
CA LYS A 276 16.71 -5.13 -8.49
C LYS A 276 16.40 -6.41 -9.27
N ASP A 277 15.50 -7.25 -8.74
CA ASP A 277 15.10 -8.50 -9.38
C ASP A 277 14.19 -8.21 -10.58
N GLU A 278 14.59 -8.65 -11.78
CA GLU A 278 13.91 -8.32 -13.02
C GLU A 278 12.49 -8.89 -13.09
N LYS A 279 12.25 -10.07 -12.49
CA LYS A 279 10.92 -10.70 -12.47
C LYS A 279 9.93 -9.92 -11.61
N THR A 280 10.36 -9.50 -10.42
CA THR A 280 9.54 -8.65 -9.54
C THR A 280 9.35 -7.26 -10.16
N ARG A 281 10.39 -6.72 -10.81
CA ARG A 281 10.35 -5.43 -11.53
C ARG A 281 9.35 -5.47 -12.68
N PHE A 282 9.32 -6.56 -13.45
CA PHE A 282 8.36 -6.77 -14.53
C PHE A 282 6.91 -6.75 -14.02
N ASN A 283 6.60 -7.54 -12.97
CA ASN A 283 5.24 -7.58 -12.43
C ASN A 283 4.80 -6.20 -11.89
N LEU A 284 5.69 -5.46 -11.23
CA LEU A 284 5.42 -4.10 -10.77
C LEU A 284 5.20 -3.13 -11.94
N ALA A 285 6.01 -3.21 -13.00
CA ALA A 285 5.86 -2.36 -14.17
C ALA A 285 4.52 -2.58 -14.87
N ILE A 286 4.08 -3.85 -14.96
CA ILE A 286 2.75 -4.24 -15.43
C ILE A 286 1.64 -3.64 -14.54
N GLU A 287 1.75 -3.74 -13.22
CA GLU A 287 0.80 -3.13 -12.27
C GLU A 287 0.73 -1.59 -12.40
N CYS A 288 1.85 -0.94 -12.70
CA CYS A 288 1.91 0.51 -12.93
C CYS A 288 1.40 0.91 -14.32
N GLY A 289 1.28 -0.04 -15.25
CA GLY A 289 1.05 0.23 -16.67
C GLY A 289 2.24 0.90 -17.37
N ASN A 290 3.46 0.84 -16.81
CA ASN A 290 4.66 1.36 -17.47
C ASN A 290 5.21 0.31 -18.44
N ILE A 291 4.78 0.38 -19.71
CA ILE A 291 5.11 -0.62 -20.73
C ILE A 291 6.58 -0.57 -21.15
N GLU A 292 7.22 0.60 -21.14
CA GLU A 292 8.63 0.75 -21.54
C GLU A 292 9.56 -0.02 -20.59
N VAL A 293 9.37 0.15 -19.28
CA VAL A 293 10.15 -0.60 -18.28
C VAL A 293 9.81 -2.09 -18.30
N ALA A 294 8.53 -2.42 -18.55
CA ALA A 294 8.10 -3.80 -18.67
C ALA A 294 8.72 -4.50 -19.90
N LEU A 295 8.84 -3.81 -21.03
CA LEU A 295 9.51 -4.29 -22.25
C LEU A 295 10.99 -4.56 -21.99
N ALA A 296 11.71 -3.62 -21.39
CA ALA A 296 13.13 -3.78 -21.04
C ALA A 296 13.33 -4.98 -20.10
N SER A 297 12.48 -5.11 -19.08
CA SER A 297 12.54 -6.24 -18.14
C SER A 297 12.19 -7.58 -18.80
N ALA A 298 11.20 -7.60 -19.72
CA ALA A 298 10.82 -8.81 -20.46
C ALA A 298 11.91 -9.26 -21.44
N ASN A 299 12.61 -8.31 -22.09
CA ASN A 299 13.76 -8.60 -22.95
C ASN A 299 14.90 -9.27 -22.19
N ASN A 300 15.18 -8.84 -20.96
CA ASN A 300 16.23 -9.44 -20.14
C ASN A 300 15.85 -10.84 -19.61
N LEU A 301 14.56 -11.05 -19.27
CA LEU A 301 14.07 -12.33 -18.76
C LEU A 301 13.87 -13.39 -19.85
N ASP A 302 13.46 -12.98 -21.05
CA ASP A 302 13.10 -13.82 -22.21
C ASP A 302 12.14 -15.00 -21.92
N ASP A 303 11.24 -14.81 -20.96
CA ASP A 303 10.24 -15.80 -20.57
C ASP A 303 8.95 -15.67 -21.42
N LYS A 304 8.45 -16.79 -21.97
CA LYS A 304 7.21 -16.83 -22.77
C LYS A 304 5.98 -16.29 -22.02
N ASP A 305 5.86 -16.59 -20.73
CA ASP A 305 4.73 -16.12 -19.90
C ASP A 305 4.79 -14.61 -19.64
N CYS A 306 5.99 -14.05 -19.51
CA CYS A 306 6.19 -12.60 -19.35
C CYS A 306 5.81 -11.87 -20.63
N TRP A 307 6.23 -12.37 -21.79
CA TRP A 307 5.82 -11.83 -23.09
C TRP A 307 4.29 -11.89 -23.28
N HIS A 308 3.64 -12.98 -22.86
CA HIS A 308 2.19 -13.08 -22.94
C HIS A 308 1.49 -12.01 -22.08
N LYS A 309 1.92 -11.85 -20.82
CA LYS A 309 1.38 -10.81 -19.90
C LYS A 309 1.59 -9.40 -20.44
N LEU A 310 2.78 -9.12 -20.97
CA LEU A 310 3.10 -7.83 -21.58
C LEU A 310 2.19 -7.54 -22.78
N GLY A 311 1.98 -8.53 -23.65
CA GLY A 311 1.09 -8.41 -24.80
C GLY A 311 -0.35 -8.09 -24.40
N VAL A 312 -0.88 -8.70 -23.33
CA VAL A 312 -2.24 -8.42 -22.85
C VAL A 312 -2.37 -6.97 -22.35
N GLU A 313 -1.41 -6.48 -21.55
CA GLU A 313 -1.47 -5.11 -21.03
C GLU A 313 -1.16 -4.06 -22.09
N ALA A 314 -0.22 -4.32 -23.00
CA ALA A 314 0.05 -3.44 -24.13
C ALA A 314 -1.17 -3.32 -25.04
N LEU A 315 -1.91 -4.42 -25.28
CA LEU A 315 -3.15 -4.40 -26.03
C LEU A 315 -4.22 -3.56 -25.32
N ARG A 316 -4.31 -3.68 -23.99
CA ARG A 316 -5.24 -2.92 -23.15
C ARG A 316 -4.98 -1.41 -23.21
N GLN A 317 -3.73 -1.00 -23.39
CA GLN A 317 -3.33 0.40 -23.56
C GLN A 317 -3.37 0.89 -25.02
N GLY A 318 -3.58 -0.01 -25.99
CA GLY A 318 -3.60 0.34 -27.41
C GLY A 318 -2.21 0.50 -28.04
N ASN A 319 -1.15 -0.02 -27.42
CA ASN A 319 0.20 -0.05 -27.99
C ASN A 319 0.38 -1.33 -28.83
N HIS A 320 -0.03 -1.28 -30.09
CA HIS A 320 -0.01 -2.44 -30.97
C HIS A 320 1.40 -2.86 -31.40
N GLN A 321 2.38 -1.96 -31.41
CA GLN A 321 3.77 -2.30 -31.77
C GLN A 321 4.38 -3.28 -30.76
N ILE A 322 4.17 -3.03 -29.47
CA ILE A 322 4.66 -3.93 -28.41
C ILE A 322 3.88 -5.24 -28.38
N VAL A 323 2.59 -5.21 -28.73
CA VAL A 323 1.78 -6.42 -28.92
C VAL A 323 2.32 -7.27 -30.07
N GLU A 324 2.64 -6.65 -31.21
CA GLU A 324 3.26 -7.33 -32.35
C GLU A 324 4.56 -8.03 -31.93
N PHE A 325 5.44 -7.30 -31.26
CA PHE A 325 6.71 -7.83 -30.76
C PHE A 325 6.49 -9.00 -29.77
N SER A 326 5.54 -8.85 -28.85
CA SER A 326 5.20 -9.90 -27.87
C SER A 326 4.65 -11.16 -28.54
N TYR A 327 3.81 -11.04 -29.57
CA TYR A 327 3.28 -12.18 -30.32
C TYR A 327 4.34 -12.87 -31.18
N GLN A 328 5.28 -12.12 -31.76
CA GLN A 328 6.44 -12.70 -32.44
C GLN A 328 7.30 -13.53 -31.47
N LYS A 329 7.61 -13.00 -30.28
CA LYS A 329 8.39 -13.70 -29.25
C LYS A 329 7.68 -14.95 -28.71
N THR A 330 6.37 -14.87 -28.49
CA THR A 330 5.55 -16.01 -28.02
C THR A 330 5.21 -17.02 -29.13
N LYS A 331 5.48 -16.69 -30.39
CA LYS A 331 5.14 -17.47 -31.60
C LYS A 331 3.63 -17.71 -31.74
N ASP A 332 2.82 -16.73 -31.37
CA ASP A 332 1.36 -16.75 -31.50
C ASP A 332 0.91 -16.13 -32.82
N PHE A 333 1.02 -16.92 -33.89
CA PHE A 333 0.82 -16.44 -35.26
C PHE A 333 -0.64 -16.17 -35.61
N GLU A 334 -1.60 -16.86 -35.00
CA GLU A 334 -3.02 -16.64 -35.25
C GLU A 334 -3.45 -15.25 -34.77
N ARG A 335 -3.04 -14.87 -33.55
CA ARG A 335 -3.28 -13.52 -33.02
C ARG A 335 -2.52 -12.46 -33.80
N LEU A 336 -1.33 -12.78 -34.30
CA LEU A 336 -0.53 -11.88 -35.12
C LEU A 336 -1.20 -11.60 -36.49
N SER A 337 -1.71 -12.63 -37.17
CA SER A 337 -2.49 -12.49 -38.40
C SER A 337 -3.73 -11.64 -38.19
N PHE A 338 -4.44 -11.85 -37.08
CA PHE A 338 -5.61 -11.04 -36.73
C PHE A 338 -5.24 -9.57 -36.43
N LEU A 339 -4.12 -9.33 -35.75
CA LEU A 339 -3.60 -7.98 -35.51
C LEU A 339 -3.28 -7.26 -36.83
N TYR A 340 -2.67 -7.95 -37.80
CA TYR A 340 -2.39 -7.37 -39.13
C TYR A 340 -3.65 -7.07 -39.94
N LEU A 341 -4.68 -7.90 -39.81
CA LEU A 341 -5.99 -7.61 -40.40
C LEU A 341 -6.59 -6.32 -39.81
N ILE A 342 -6.58 -6.15 -38.48
CA ILE A 342 -7.15 -4.97 -37.81
C ILE A 342 -6.33 -3.71 -38.12
N THR A 343 -5.01 -3.80 -38.09
CA THR A 343 -4.11 -2.68 -38.41
C THR A 343 -4.05 -2.36 -39.90
N GLY A 344 -4.54 -3.27 -40.75
CA GLY A 344 -4.55 -3.10 -42.19
C GLY A 344 -3.19 -3.27 -42.86
N ASN A 345 -2.24 -3.95 -42.21
CA ASN A 345 -0.91 -4.19 -42.76
C ASN A 345 -0.90 -5.42 -43.67
N MET A 346 -1.25 -5.21 -44.94
CA MET A 346 -1.32 -6.27 -45.95
C MET A 346 0.05 -6.90 -46.25
N ASP A 347 1.13 -6.12 -46.23
CA ASP A 347 2.48 -6.60 -46.52
C ASP A 347 2.94 -7.64 -45.48
N LYS A 348 2.73 -7.35 -44.19
CA LYS A 348 3.03 -8.29 -43.10
C LYS A 348 2.11 -9.51 -43.14
N LEU A 349 0.85 -9.35 -43.55
CA LEU A 349 -0.08 -10.47 -43.71
C LEU A 349 0.32 -11.42 -44.87
N HIS A 350 0.82 -10.90 -46.00
CA HIS A 350 1.42 -11.73 -47.05
C HIS A 350 2.67 -12.48 -46.54
N LYS A 351 3.50 -11.85 -45.69
CA LYS A 351 4.62 -12.56 -45.04
C LYS A 351 4.12 -13.67 -44.12
N MET A 352 3.02 -13.46 -43.38
CA MET A 352 2.41 -14.51 -42.54
C MET A 352 1.87 -15.69 -43.36
N LEU A 353 1.32 -15.45 -44.56
CA LEU A 353 0.91 -16.52 -45.47
C LEU A 353 2.09 -17.44 -45.84
N LYS A 354 3.24 -16.85 -46.21
CA LYS A 354 4.47 -17.61 -46.52
C LYS A 354 5.01 -18.36 -45.31
N ILE A 355 4.95 -17.76 -44.11
CA ILE A 355 5.39 -18.42 -42.87
C ILE A 355 4.47 -19.60 -42.54
N ALA A 356 3.15 -19.48 -42.74
CA ALA A 356 2.22 -20.58 -42.55
C ALA A 356 2.49 -21.73 -43.53
N GLU A 357 2.81 -21.41 -44.79
CA GLU A 357 3.23 -22.39 -45.79
C GLU A 357 4.51 -23.12 -45.38
N MET A 358 5.56 -22.39 -44.97
CA MET A 358 6.83 -22.98 -44.51
C MET A 358 6.67 -23.86 -43.26
N ARG A 359 5.72 -23.55 -42.37
CA ARG A 359 5.44 -24.35 -41.17
C ARG A 359 4.50 -25.53 -41.42
N GLY A 360 3.89 -25.61 -42.59
CA GLY A 360 2.88 -26.62 -42.91
C GLY A 360 1.54 -26.41 -42.16
N ASP A 361 1.25 -25.21 -41.68
CA ASP A 361 -0.01 -24.88 -41.02
C ASP A 361 -1.10 -24.56 -42.07
N VAL A 362 -1.81 -25.59 -42.48
CA VAL A 362 -2.87 -25.54 -43.51
C VAL A 362 -3.98 -24.57 -43.11
N MET A 363 -4.39 -24.57 -41.84
CA MET A 363 -5.50 -23.74 -41.36
C MET A 363 -5.08 -22.27 -41.25
N GLY A 364 -3.88 -22.00 -40.73
CA GLY A 364 -3.31 -20.66 -40.72
C GLY A 364 -3.14 -20.08 -42.13
N ARG A 365 -2.69 -20.90 -43.10
CA ARG A 365 -2.58 -20.50 -44.51
C ARG A 365 -3.94 -20.17 -45.12
N PHE A 366 -4.97 -20.97 -44.83
CA PHE A 366 -6.33 -20.72 -45.31
C PHE A 366 -6.94 -19.45 -44.71
N HIS A 367 -6.77 -19.22 -43.40
CA HIS A 367 -7.23 -17.99 -42.74
C HIS A 367 -6.52 -16.74 -43.28
N ASN A 368 -5.20 -16.80 -43.47
CA ASN A 368 -4.44 -15.69 -44.06
C ASN A 368 -4.88 -15.39 -45.50
N ALA A 369 -5.10 -16.42 -46.32
CA ALA A 369 -5.63 -16.26 -47.67
C ALA A 369 -7.05 -15.67 -47.67
N LEU A 370 -7.88 -16.02 -46.69
CA LEU A 370 -9.20 -15.42 -46.48
C LEU A 370 -9.10 -13.93 -46.12
N TYR A 371 -8.17 -13.57 -45.23
CA TYR A 371 -7.91 -12.17 -44.83
C TYR A 371 -7.30 -11.33 -45.96
N LEU A 372 -6.57 -11.94 -46.90
CA LEU A 372 -6.05 -11.26 -48.08
C LEU A 372 -7.09 -11.20 -49.23
N GLY A 373 -8.12 -12.06 -49.18
CA GLY A 373 -9.07 -12.22 -50.27
C GLY A 373 -8.51 -13.01 -51.47
N GLU A 374 -7.40 -13.73 -51.28
CA GLU A 374 -6.75 -14.52 -52.34
C GLU A 374 -7.52 -15.83 -52.60
N VAL A 375 -8.39 -15.81 -53.60
CA VAL A 375 -9.23 -16.97 -53.92
C VAL A 375 -8.44 -18.15 -54.48
N GLU A 376 -7.48 -17.88 -55.35
CA GLU A 376 -6.66 -18.89 -56.02
C GLU A 376 -5.91 -19.75 -55.00
N GLU A 377 -5.34 -19.11 -53.98
CA GLU A 377 -4.61 -19.80 -52.92
C GLU A 377 -5.55 -20.67 -52.06
N ARG A 378 -6.77 -20.23 -51.78
CA ARG A 378 -7.77 -21.06 -51.07
C ARG A 378 -8.13 -22.31 -51.88
N VAL A 379 -8.31 -22.19 -53.20
CA VAL A 379 -8.58 -23.33 -54.08
C VAL A 379 -7.38 -24.29 -54.13
N ARG A 380 -6.17 -23.73 -54.17
CA ARG A 380 -4.92 -24.51 -54.12
C ARG A 380 -4.80 -25.33 -52.83
N ILE A 381 -5.06 -24.72 -51.67
CA ILE A 381 -5.03 -25.41 -50.37
C ILE A 381 -6.05 -26.55 -50.33
N LEU A 382 -7.29 -26.32 -50.81
CA LEU A 382 -8.33 -27.35 -50.85
C LEU A 382 -7.94 -28.53 -51.75
N ARG A 383 -7.23 -28.26 -52.85
CA ARG A 383 -6.68 -29.30 -53.74
C ARG A 383 -5.55 -30.09 -53.06
N GLU A 384 -4.63 -29.40 -52.38
CA GLU A 384 -3.53 -30.03 -51.61
C GLU A 384 -4.06 -30.93 -50.49
N MET A 385 -5.19 -30.58 -49.86
CA MET A 385 -5.85 -31.38 -48.82
C MET A 385 -6.77 -32.50 -49.35
N HIS A 386 -6.70 -32.82 -50.65
CA HIS A 386 -7.50 -33.85 -51.31
C HIS A 386 -9.03 -33.64 -51.17
N GLN A 387 -9.49 -32.38 -51.17
CA GLN A 387 -10.92 -32.02 -51.16
C GLN A 387 -11.31 -31.36 -52.50
N PRO A 388 -11.34 -32.13 -53.62
CA PRO A 388 -11.55 -31.56 -54.95
C PRO A 388 -12.97 -31.02 -55.16
N ALA A 389 -13.98 -31.59 -54.50
CA ALA A 389 -15.37 -31.11 -54.56
C ALA A 389 -15.52 -29.68 -54.00
N LEU A 390 -14.91 -29.41 -52.84
CA LEU A 390 -14.90 -28.07 -52.23
C LEU A 390 -14.06 -27.09 -53.04
N ALA A 391 -12.93 -27.53 -53.59
CA ALA A 391 -12.10 -26.72 -54.46
C ALA A 391 -12.84 -26.30 -55.75
N LEU A 392 -13.58 -27.24 -56.36
CA LEU A 392 -14.41 -26.99 -57.55
C LEU A 392 -15.53 -25.99 -57.23
N LEU A 393 -16.26 -26.20 -56.13
CA LEU A 393 -17.34 -25.31 -55.71
C LEU A 393 -16.82 -23.89 -55.41
N ALA A 394 -15.67 -23.76 -54.75
CA ALA A 394 -15.04 -22.47 -54.48
C ALA A 394 -14.59 -21.78 -55.77
N ALA A 395 -13.98 -22.51 -56.71
CA ALA A 395 -13.57 -21.96 -58.01
C ALA A 395 -14.78 -21.48 -58.83
N GLN A 396 -15.86 -22.27 -58.90
CA GLN A 396 -17.08 -21.90 -59.62
C GLN A 396 -17.81 -20.72 -58.98
N THR A 397 -17.91 -20.71 -57.65
CA THR A 397 -18.58 -19.64 -56.89
C THR A 397 -17.87 -18.30 -57.03
N HIS A 398 -16.56 -18.31 -57.25
CA HIS A 398 -15.74 -17.10 -57.41
C HIS A 398 -15.33 -16.80 -58.86
N GLY A 399 -15.88 -17.51 -59.85
CA GLY A 399 -15.68 -17.23 -61.27
C GLY A 399 -14.34 -17.67 -61.87
N LEU A 400 -13.59 -18.55 -61.20
CA LEU A 400 -12.34 -19.13 -61.69
C LEU A 400 -12.63 -20.33 -62.61
N SER A 401 -13.16 -20.09 -63.81
CA SER A 401 -13.57 -21.13 -64.75
C SER A 401 -12.43 -22.04 -65.21
N SER A 402 -11.24 -21.48 -65.51
CA SER A 402 -10.06 -22.24 -65.94
C SER A 402 -9.61 -23.26 -64.88
N VAL A 403 -9.55 -22.85 -63.61
CA VAL A 403 -9.14 -23.72 -62.49
C VAL A 403 -10.23 -24.74 -62.18
N ALA A 404 -11.51 -24.36 -62.33
CA ALA A 404 -12.63 -25.28 -62.15
C ALA A 404 -12.63 -26.40 -63.20
N ASP A 405 -12.33 -26.09 -64.46
CA ASP A 405 -12.26 -27.08 -65.54
C ASP A 405 -11.12 -28.10 -65.32
N GLU A 406 -9.99 -27.66 -64.76
CA GLU A 406 -8.86 -28.54 -64.39
C GLU A 406 -9.17 -29.49 -63.22
N ILE A 407 -10.03 -29.07 -62.28
CA ILE A 407 -10.36 -29.86 -61.07
C ILE A 407 -11.51 -30.84 -61.33
N ARG A 408 -12.40 -30.53 -62.28
CA ARG A 408 -13.58 -31.34 -62.63
C ARG A 408 -13.31 -32.84 -62.85
N PRO A 409 -12.22 -33.29 -63.52
CA PRO A 409 -11.96 -34.71 -63.72
C PRO A 409 -11.59 -35.47 -62.44
N GLY A 410 -11.20 -34.77 -61.37
CA GLY A 410 -10.80 -35.36 -60.09
C GLY A 410 -11.93 -35.53 -59.07
N VAL A 411 -13.17 -35.14 -59.41
CA VAL A 411 -14.34 -35.20 -58.52
C VAL A 411 -15.21 -36.40 -58.91
N ALA A 412 -15.61 -37.23 -57.94
CA ALA A 412 -16.53 -38.35 -58.17
C ALA A 412 -17.87 -37.87 -58.76
N GLU A 413 -18.41 -38.57 -59.75
CA GLU A 413 -19.64 -38.19 -60.47
C GLU A 413 -20.84 -37.94 -59.52
N ASP A 414 -20.92 -38.69 -58.41
CA ASP A 414 -21.96 -38.52 -57.38
C ASP A 414 -21.90 -37.18 -56.63
N GLN A 415 -20.71 -36.56 -56.56
CA GLN A 415 -20.49 -35.26 -55.89
C GLN A 415 -20.59 -34.08 -56.86
N GLN A 416 -20.51 -34.31 -58.17
CA GLN A 416 -20.57 -33.26 -59.19
C GLN A 416 -21.94 -32.56 -59.22
N GLY A 417 -23.03 -33.32 -59.03
CA GLY A 417 -24.38 -32.77 -58.97
C GLY A 417 -24.68 -31.92 -57.71
N ALA A 418 -23.87 -32.05 -56.66
CA ALA A 418 -23.98 -31.26 -55.43
C ALA A 418 -23.11 -29.98 -55.45
N CYS A 419 -22.23 -29.84 -56.45
CA CYS A 419 -21.31 -28.72 -56.59
C CYS A 419 -21.86 -27.61 -57.49
N GLU A 420 -23.13 -27.24 -57.33
CA GLU A 420 -23.69 -26.07 -58.04
C GLU A 420 -23.53 -24.80 -57.19
N PRO A 421 -22.99 -23.69 -57.76
CA PRO A 421 -22.84 -22.45 -57.02
C PRO A 421 -24.21 -21.84 -56.71
N LEU A 422 -24.41 -21.44 -55.45
CA LEU A 422 -25.62 -20.74 -55.04
C LEU A 422 -25.70 -19.36 -55.74
N PRO A 423 -26.85 -18.98 -56.34
CA PRO A 423 -27.01 -17.70 -57.03
C PRO A 423 -26.79 -16.46 -56.15
N SER A 424 -26.88 -16.62 -54.82
CA SER A 424 -26.69 -15.56 -53.82
C SER A 424 -25.27 -15.43 -53.29
N ALA A 425 -24.36 -16.32 -53.68
CA ALA A 425 -23.00 -16.32 -53.15
C ALA A 425 -22.21 -15.11 -53.66
N LYS A 426 -21.64 -14.33 -52.73
CA LYS A 426 -20.78 -13.18 -53.02
C LYS A 426 -19.43 -13.37 -52.35
N LEU A 427 -18.37 -12.94 -53.02
CA LEU A 427 -17.04 -12.93 -52.44
C LEU A 427 -16.98 -11.88 -51.33
N LEU A 428 -16.71 -12.35 -50.11
CA LEU A 428 -16.44 -11.47 -48.97
C LEU A 428 -14.99 -11.02 -49.07
N PHE A 429 -14.79 -9.74 -49.36
CA PHE A 429 -13.50 -9.08 -49.22
C PHE A 429 -13.46 -8.31 -47.90
N PRO A 430 -12.34 -8.35 -47.17
CA PRO A 430 -12.14 -7.41 -46.09
C PRO A 430 -12.11 -5.98 -46.66
N PRO A 431 -12.68 -5.00 -45.95
CA PRO A 431 -12.65 -3.61 -46.39
C PRO A 431 -11.20 -3.13 -46.49
N THR A 432 -10.89 -2.35 -47.53
CA THR A 432 -9.55 -1.82 -47.74
C THR A 432 -9.23 -0.82 -46.62
N PRO A 433 -8.15 -1.00 -45.85
CA PRO A 433 -7.82 -0.12 -44.73
C PRO A 433 -7.54 1.31 -45.23
N ILE A 434 -8.29 2.29 -44.72
CA ILE A 434 -8.13 3.72 -45.08
C ILE A 434 -7.04 4.39 -44.23
N THR A 435 -6.96 4.02 -42.96
CA THR A 435 -6.02 4.58 -41.97
C THR A 435 -5.07 3.49 -41.48
N ARG A 436 -3.77 3.70 -41.68
CA ARG A 436 -2.69 2.87 -41.15
C ARG A 436 -2.05 3.62 -39.99
N GLU A 437 -2.80 3.77 -38.90
CA GLU A 437 -2.36 4.58 -37.76
C GLU A 437 -1.30 3.89 -36.90
N HIS A 438 -0.47 4.72 -36.25
CA HIS A 438 0.48 4.31 -35.23
C HIS A 438 -0.23 4.02 -33.89
N ASN A 439 0.54 3.69 -32.84
CA ASN A 439 -0.03 3.38 -31.52
C ASN A 439 -1.10 4.40 -31.09
N TRP A 440 -2.12 3.93 -30.38
CA TRP A 440 -3.21 4.79 -29.96
C TRP A 440 -2.67 5.96 -29.13
N PRO A 441 -3.10 7.21 -29.39
CA PRO A 441 -2.54 8.36 -28.69
C PRO A 441 -2.87 8.27 -27.20
N LEU A 442 -1.83 8.25 -26.37
CA LEU A 442 -1.98 8.33 -24.93
C LEU A 442 -2.35 9.76 -24.53
N LEU A 443 -3.27 9.88 -23.57
CA LEU A 443 -3.54 11.18 -22.95
C LEU A 443 -2.23 11.70 -22.33
N ARG A 444 -1.96 13.00 -22.53
CA ARG A 444 -0.84 13.66 -21.83
C ARG A 444 -1.16 13.74 -20.35
N VAL A 445 -0.87 12.67 -19.62
CA VAL A 445 -0.80 12.70 -18.17
C VAL A 445 0.50 13.41 -17.81
N SER A 446 0.46 14.34 -16.85
CA SER A 446 1.69 14.88 -16.26
C SER A 446 2.58 13.71 -15.85
N LYS A 447 3.82 13.67 -16.34
CA LYS A 447 4.83 12.67 -15.92
C LYS A 447 4.71 12.47 -14.41
N GLY A 448 4.66 11.21 -13.98
CA GLY A 448 4.53 10.90 -12.56
C GLY A 448 5.66 11.59 -11.80
N TYR A 449 5.43 11.95 -10.53
CA TYR A 449 6.43 12.64 -9.70
C TYR A 449 7.76 11.85 -9.59
N PHE A 450 7.73 10.57 -9.98
CA PHE A 450 8.81 9.61 -9.95
C PHE A 450 9.45 9.33 -11.33
N ASP A 451 8.94 9.89 -12.43
CA ASP A 451 9.51 9.80 -13.80
C ASP A 451 10.66 10.81 -14.03
N GLY A 452 11.36 11.18 -12.95
CA GLY A 452 12.50 12.09 -13.02
C GLY A 452 13.64 11.56 -13.89
N PRO A 453 14.62 12.41 -14.24
CA PRO A 453 15.63 12.18 -15.29
C PRO A 453 16.53 10.94 -15.11
N ALA A 454 16.48 10.26 -13.97
CA ALA A 454 17.15 8.98 -13.77
C ALA A 454 16.50 7.82 -14.53
N ALA A 455 15.19 7.87 -14.80
CA ALA A 455 14.50 6.87 -15.62
C ALA A 455 14.69 7.12 -17.12
N ALA A 456 14.92 8.36 -17.53
CA ALA A 456 15.13 8.74 -18.93
C ALA A 456 16.52 8.32 -19.45
N ALA A 457 17.54 8.27 -18.59
CA ALA A 457 18.90 7.89 -18.98
C ALA A 457 19.03 6.41 -19.40
N ASP A 458 18.19 5.53 -18.84
CA ASP A 458 18.16 4.10 -19.22
C ASP A 458 17.23 3.82 -20.42
N ALA A 459 16.36 4.78 -20.79
CA ALA A 459 15.35 4.60 -21.85
C ALA A 459 15.82 5.08 -23.23
N ASP A 460 16.74 6.05 -23.28
CA ASP A 460 17.15 6.72 -24.54
C ASP A 460 18.10 5.87 -25.42
N GLU A 461 18.69 4.79 -24.87
CA GLU A 461 19.54 3.87 -25.65
C GLU A 461 18.76 2.71 -26.31
N GLY A 462 17.46 2.54 -26.00
CA GLY A 462 16.70 1.35 -26.41
C GLY A 462 15.81 1.52 -27.65
N VAL A 463 15.67 2.74 -28.19
CA VAL A 463 14.75 3.03 -29.31
C VAL A 463 15.56 3.45 -30.54
N ALA A 464 16.47 2.60 -30.98
CA ALA A 464 16.95 2.62 -32.36
C ALA A 464 16.01 1.74 -33.19
N ASP A 465 15.50 2.28 -34.30
CA ASP A 465 14.60 1.61 -35.25
C ASP A 465 15.02 0.16 -35.53
N VAL A 466 14.33 -0.80 -34.90
CA VAL A 466 14.48 -2.22 -35.21
C VAL A 466 13.54 -2.54 -36.37
N GLU A 467 13.97 -2.19 -37.59
CA GLU A 467 13.55 -2.93 -38.78
C GLU A 467 14.13 -4.36 -38.67
N GLY A 468 13.40 -5.20 -37.93
CA GLY A 468 13.68 -6.63 -37.84
C GLY A 468 13.34 -7.29 -39.17
N ASP A 469 14.36 -7.46 -40.00
CA ASP A 469 14.31 -8.23 -41.23
C ASP A 469 13.89 -9.67 -40.91
N ILE A 470 12.81 -10.11 -41.55
CA ILE A 470 12.23 -11.44 -41.32
C ILE A 470 12.96 -12.41 -42.25
N GLY A 471 14.09 -12.91 -41.78
CA GLY A 471 14.85 -14.01 -42.40
C GLY A 471 14.33 -15.38 -41.98
#